data_AF-A0A9K3JKA1-F1
#
_entry.id   AF-A0A9K3JKA1-F1
#
_cell.length_a   1.000
_cell.length_b   1.000
_cell.length_c   1.000
_cell.angle_alpha   90.00
_cell.angle_beta   90.00
_cell.angle_gamma   90.00
#
_symmetry.space_group_name_H-M   'P 1'
#
loop_
_entity.id
_entity.type
_entity.pdbx_description
1 polymer ?
#
loop_
_entity_poly.entity_id
_entity_poly.type
_entity_poly.pdbx_seq_one_letter_code
_entity_poly.pdbx_strand_id
1 'polypeptide(L)'
;MGGKWSRIWFIMILLLITSFSHIQGQPNTTTTQTEGRDDTVRPDPLENLKKYRGGYDVTNVHYWSSTAYTGIAGYVLGALWLLCGVVFGAFLVVTTCCKANKKLKRHKKPTFHKQYYLWHILIAAFFTLLALVGTSLVLGGNAKFHSRADKIIDIIIDTADDASTTIYNTTGAMNMTRANLQGTNVDASTTRFLESTSRQLDSTADDIQRQARKNRHKIDLGLRILYIVSTVIFALNLVAVIALTAVGVVKIRRVLHILIVLCWLITVLCWVFFGAYFFLSRFAGDTCTALEGFQQDPYNNSLSSILPCDQLLSAESVLNDVSAGVYNLVNEVNANLSRIQQDSSFGVCNPFSGPPEYNYQPNNCSEDEIRIGDIPELLKLITCVDPVDGICNGGIPVSGNDFRTVVAYTSSIQILLNTYPGMESLLQCQTVKDAFSEIIENHCTPVKRDVKIVWAGLVFLSIVMVFLVLTWTVESYYERNHRFSDGSVKPHHADDMIELGKPEEKESVNSNQ
;
A
#
# COMPACT_ATOMS: atom_id res chain seq x y z
N MET A 1 -10.31 48.25 -17.47
CA MET A 1 -9.88 47.27 -16.44
C MET A 1 -9.84 45.81 -16.92
N GLY A 2 -10.56 45.41 -17.99
CA GLY A 2 -10.54 44.03 -18.52
C GLY A 2 -9.19 43.51 -19.03
N GLY A 3 -8.32 44.37 -19.56
CA GLY A 3 -7.01 43.96 -20.09
C GLY A 3 -5.95 43.53 -19.04
N LYS A 4 -6.05 44.02 -17.79
CA LYS A 4 -5.11 43.62 -16.72
C LYS A 4 -5.44 42.23 -16.14
N TRP A 5 -6.71 41.85 -16.12
CA TRP A 5 -7.14 40.55 -15.61
C TRP A 5 -7.01 39.43 -16.65
N SER A 6 -7.22 39.75 -17.94
CA SER A 6 -6.88 38.84 -19.03
C SER A 6 -5.39 38.48 -19.01
N ARG A 7 -4.50 39.42 -18.69
CA ARG A 7 -3.05 39.17 -18.50
C ARG A 7 -2.74 38.28 -17.31
N ILE A 8 -3.42 38.45 -16.16
CA ILE A 8 -3.24 37.57 -14.99
C ILE A 8 -3.73 36.15 -15.31
N TRP A 9 -4.83 36.01 -16.06
CA TRP A 9 -5.35 34.72 -16.51
C TRP A 9 -4.39 34.04 -17.48
N PHE A 10 -3.84 34.80 -18.43
CA PHE A 10 -2.79 34.32 -19.33
C PHE A 10 -1.54 33.90 -18.57
N ILE A 11 -1.11 34.67 -17.56
CA ILE A 11 0.06 34.34 -16.72
C ILE A 11 -0.21 33.09 -15.89
N MET A 12 -1.41 32.90 -15.31
CA MET A 12 -1.75 31.69 -14.55
C MET A 12 -1.85 30.47 -15.45
N ILE A 13 -2.42 30.60 -16.66
CA ILE A 13 -2.44 29.53 -17.67
C ILE A 13 -1.02 29.24 -18.15
N LEU A 14 -0.18 30.27 -18.37
CA LEU A 14 1.22 30.10 -18.73
C LEU A 14 2.01 29.44 -17.60
N LEU A 15 1.76 29.80 -16.34
CA LEU A 15 2.38 29.16 -15.17
C LEU A 15 1.94 27.71 -15.05
N LEU A 16 0.65 27.41 -15.22
CA LEU A 16 0.16 26.03 -15.25
C LEU A 16 0.76 25.23 -16.41
N ILE A 17 0.85 25.80 -17.62
CA ILE A 17 1.45 25.15 -18.80
C ILE A 17 2.96 24.97 -18.60
N THR A 18 3.68 25.99 -18.13
CA THR A 18 5.14 25.92 -17.90
C THR A 18 5.49 24.96 -16.76
N SER A 19 4.69 24.90 -15.69
CA SER A 19 4.83 23.86 -14.67
C SER A 19 4.54 22.46 -15.25
N PHE A 20 3.56 22.33 -16.15
CA PHE A 20 3.28 21.06 -16.84
C PHE A 20 4.39 20.65 -17.83
N SER A 21 4.98 21.61 -18.54
CA SER A 21 6.12 21.40 -19.44
C SER A 21 7.39 21.03 -18.68
N HIS A 22 7.59 21.57 -17.47
CA HIS A 22 8.68 21.14 -16.59
C HIS A 22 8.46 19.72 -16.03
N ILE A 23 7.20 19.29 -15.89
CA ILE A 23 6.82 17.91 -15.50
C ILE A 23 7.06 16.90 -16.63
N GLN A 24 6.80 17.27 -17.90
CA GLN A 24 7.18 16.44 -19.06
C GLN A 24 8.69 16.48 -19.37
N GLY A 25 9.41 17.49 -18.89
CA GLY A 25 10.86 17.65 -19.07
C GLY A 25 11.73 16.83 -18.11
N GLN A 26 11.15 16.05 -17.19
CA GLN A 26 11.91 14.98 -16.56
C GLN A 26 12.19 13.91 -17.62
N PRO A 27 13.46 13.55 -17.86
CA PRO A 27 13.79 12.59 -18.91
C PRO A 27 12.99 11.32 -18.66
N ASN A 28 12.37 10.80 -19.72
CA ASN A 28 12.06 9.39 -19.81
C ASN A 28 13.38 8.67 -19.57
N THR A 29 13.63 8.21 -18.34
CA THR A 29 14.64 7.21 -18.09
C THR A 29 14.12 5.96 -18.77
N THR A 30 14.41 5.85 -20.06
CA THR A 30 14.62 4.56 -20.69
C THR A 30 15.68 3.91 -19.84
N THR A 31 15.27 3.02 -18.95
CA THR A 31 16.16 2.14 -18.20
C THR A 31 16.89 1.29 -19.22
N THR A 32 18.06 1.76 -19.65
CA THR A 32 19.10 0.87 -20.16
C THR A 32 19.41 -0.07 -19.00
N GLN A 33 18.87 -1.29 -19.08
CA GLN A 33 19.19 -2.37 -18.15
C GLN A 33 20.71 -2.52 -18.15
N THR A 34 21.33 -2.05 -17.07
CA THR A 34 22.70 -2.41 -16.72
C THR A 34 22.54 -3.29 -15.49
N GLU A 35 23.01 -4.53 -15.61
CA GLU A 35 22.82 -5.62 -14.67
C GLU A 35 23.21 -5.24 -13.23
N GLY A 36 22.35 -5.61 -12.26
CA GLY A 36 22.77 -5.87 -10.88
C GLY A 36 22.71 -4.74 -9.85
N ARG A 37 22.18 -3.54 -10.15
CA ARG A 37 21.99 -2.50 -9.10
C ARG A 37 20.68 -1.75 -9.27
N ASP A 38 19.87 -1.75 -8.22
CA ASP A 38 18.69 -0.92 -8.09
C ASP A 38 19.10 0.56 -7.99
N ASP A 39 19.35 1.18 -9.14
CA ASP A 39 19.81 2.56 -9.25
C ASP A 39 18.62 3.53 -9.11
N THR A 40 17.99 3.53 -7.93
CA THR A 40 17.05 4.60 -7.55
C THR A 40 17.82 5.91 -7.35
N VAL A 41 17.93 6.69 -8.42
CA VAL A 41 18.62 7.99 -8.41
C VAL A 41 17.60 9.11 -8.32
N ARG A 42 17.49 9.74 -7.16
CA ARG A 42 16.55 10.85 -6.92
C ARG A 42 17.06 11.88 -5.89
N PRO A 43 16.64 13.16 -5.97
CA PRO A 43 17.05 14.17 -4.99
C PRO A 43 16.51 13.85 -3.61
N ASP A 44 17.34 14.03 -2.58
CA ASP A 44 16.96 13.88 -1.18
C ASP A 44 16.93 15.24 -0.45
N PRO A 45 15.76 15.73 -0.02
CA PRO A 45 15.67 17.00 0.69
C PRO A 45 16.35 16.98 2.07
N LEU A 46 16.54 15.81 2.71
CA LEU A 46 17.29 15.72 3.98
C LEU A 46 18.80 15.85 3.80
N GLU A 47 19.32 15.60 2.59
CA GLU A 47 20.73 15.74 2.24
C GLU A 47 20.96 16.92 1.27
N ASN A 48 20.30 18.06 1.50
CA ASN A 48 20.43 19.29 0.69
C ASN A 48 20.18 19.06 -0.82
N LEU A 49 19.22 18.21 -1.17
CA LEU A 49 18.88 17.81 -2.54
C LEU A 49 19.99 17.05 -3.28
N LYS A 50 20.99 16.54 -2.57
CA LYS A 50 21.95 15.59 -3.13
C LYS A 50 21.22 14.33 -3.60
N LYS A 51 21.73 13.70 -4.66
CA LYS A 51 21.10 12.52 -5.24
C LYS A 51 21.33 11.32 -4.31
N TYR A 52 20.24 10.78 -3.78
CA TYR A 52 20.19 9.46 -3.18
C TYR A 52 20.54 8.40 -4.22
N ARG A 53 21.35 7.41 -3.83
CA ARG A 53 21.84 6.30 -4.68
C ARG A 53 21.84 4.95 -3.92
N GLY A 54 21.13 4.88 -2.80
CA GLY A 54 21.19 3.73 -1.90
C GLY A 54 20.31 2.55 -2.33
N GLY A 55 19.55 2.65 -3.42
CA GLY A 55 18.59 1.61 -3.79
C GLY A 55 17.35 1.62 -2.91
N TYR A 56 16.48 0.63 -3.10
CA TYR A 56 15.36 0.36 -2.22
C TYR A 56 15.84 -0.04 -0.81
N ASP A 57 15.66 0.85 0.17
CA ASP A 57 16.00 0.58 1.56
C ASP A 57 14.97 1.22 2.50
N VAL A 58 14.02 0.41 2.97
CA VAL A 58 12.95 0.87 3.85
C VAL A 58 13.42 1.21 5.27
N THR A 59 14.65 0.86 5.64
CA THR A 59 15.23 1.21 6.94
C THR A 59 15.90 2.59 6.91
N ASN A 60 16.29 3.07 5.73
CA ASN A 60 16.98 4.32 5.54
C ASN A 60 16.02 5.51 5.45
N VAL A 61 16.23 6.52 6.30
CA VAL A 61 15.42 7.75 6.30
C VAL A 61 15.58 8.55 5.00
N HIS A 62 16.76 8.51 4.38
CA HIS A 62 17.05 9.18 3.11
C HIS A 62 16.30 8.54 1.92
N TYR A 63 16.01 7.24 1.99
CA TYR A 63 15.11 6.58 1.03
C TYR A 63 13.70 7.16 1.14
N TRP A 64 13.11 7.21 2.33
CA TRP A 64 11.75 7.73 2.54
C TRP A 64 11.63 9.19 2.13
N SER A 65 12.59 10.01 2.54
CA SER A 65 12.66 11.43 2.19
C SER A 65 12.73 11.66 0.69
N SER A 66 13.64 10.97 0.00
CA SER A 66 13.79 11.09 -1.45
C SER A 66 12.57 10.56 -2.21
N THR A 67 11.97 9.45 -1.76
CA THR A 67 10.76 8.88 -2.36
C THR A 67 9.60 9.86 -2.22
N ALA A 68 9.36 10.38 -1.00
CA ALA A 68 8.28 11.33 -0.74
C ALA A 68 8.45 12.63 -1.56
N TYR A 69 9.69 13.06 -1.80
CA TYR A 69 10.01 14.20 -2.63
C TYR A 69 9.58 14.04 -4.10
N THR A 70 9.37 12.81 -4.59
CA THR A 70 8.85 12.62 -5.96
C THR A 70 7.45 13.22 -6.17
N GLY A 71 6.66 13.36 -5.11
CA GLY A 71 5.34 14.00 -5.13
C GLY A 71 5.36 15.54 -5.06
N ILE A 72 6.55 16.17 -5.02
CA ILE A 72 6.74 17.61 -4.78
C ILE A 72 5.89 18.50 -5.70
N ALA A 73 5.70 18.10 -6.96
CA ALA A 73 4.90 18.85 -7.93
C ALA A 73 3.46 19.06 -7.44
N GLY A 74 2.84 18.03 -6.85
CA GLY A 74 1.48 18.12 -6.31
C GLY A 74 1.41 19.04 -5.10
N TYR A 75 2.35 18.90 -4.17
CA TYR A 75 2.39 19.71 -2.95
C TYR A 75 2.61 21.21 -3.25
N VAL A 76 3.51 21.52 -4.19
CA VAL A 76 3.78 22.90 -4.62
C VAL A 76 2.57 23.49 -5.33
N LEU A 77 1.94 22.75 -6.26
CA LEU A 77 0.74 23.23 -6.95
C LEU A 77 -0.43 23.46 -5.99
N GLY A 78 -0.62 22.56 -5.02
CA GLY A 78 -1.61 22.72 -3.95
C GLY A 78 -1.34 23.97 -3.09
N ALA A 79 -0.09 24.18 -2.67
CA ALA A 79 0.29 25.35 -1.89
C ALA A 79 0.13 26.67 -2.66
N LEU A 80 0.51 26.70 -3.94
CA LEU A 80 0.32 27.87 -4.81
C LEU A 80 -1.18 28.18 -4.98
N TRP A 81 -2.00 27.16 -5.23
CA TRP A 81 -3.45 27.32 -5.36
C TRP A 81 -4.10 27.81 -4.05
N LEU A 82 -3.61 27.32 -2.91
CA LEU A 82 -4.02 27.79 -1.58
C LEU A 82 -3.65 29.27 -1.39
N LEU A 83 -2.42 29.68 -1.72
CA LEU A 83 -1.99 31.07 -1.59
C LEU A 83 -2.81 32.00 -2.51
N CYS A 84 -3.03 31.60 -3.77
CA CYS A 84 -3.84 32.36 -4.72
C CYS A 84 -5.27 32.60 -4.20
N GLY A 85 -5.91 31.56 -3.66
CA GLY A 85 -7.26 31.68 -3.11
C GLY A 85 -7.34 32.55 -1.87
N VAL A 86 -6.38 32.44 -0.94
CA VAL A 86 -6.32 33.28 0.27
C VAL A 86 -6.12 34.75 -0.09
N VAL A 87 -5.18 35.05 -0.99
CA VAL A 87 -4.94 36.43 -1.46
C VAL A 87 -6.17 37.00 -2.16
N PHE A 88 -6.83 36.21 -3.01
CA PHE A 88 -8.05 36.63 -3.69
C PHE A 88 -9.21 36.85 -2.70
N GLY A 89 -9.38 35.96 -1.73
CA GLY A 89 -10.37 36.10 -0.66
C GLY A 89 -10.13 37.35 0.19
N ALA A 90 -8.90 37.60 0.61
CA ALA A 90 -8.52 38.80 1.35
C ALA A 90 -8.77 40.08 0.53
N PHE A 91 -8.42 40.08 -0.76
CA PHE A 91 -8.72 41.19 -1.67
C PHE A 91 -10.24 41.46 -1.76
N LEU A 92 -11.06 40.42 -1.86
CA LEU A 92 -12.52 40.57 -1.86
C LEU A 92 -13.05 41.14 -0.54
N VAL A 93 -12.52 40.71 0.61
CA VAL A 93 -12.93 41.24 1.93
C VAL A 93 -12.54 42.71 2.06
N VAL A 94 -11.29 43.07 1.77
CA VAL A 94 -10.79 44.46 1.85
C VAL A 94 -11.57 45.37 0.91
N THR A 95 -11.82 44.95 -0.33
CA THR A 95 -12.63 45.74 -1.27
C THR A 95 -14.10 45.85 -0.85
N THR A 96 -14.62 44.91 -0.05
CA THR A 96 -15.96 45.01 0.55
C THR A 96 -15.99 46.05 1.66
N CYS A 97 -15.04 45.98 2.60
CA CYS A 97 -14.97 46.88 3.75
C CYS A 97 -14.61 48.31 3.34
N CYS A 98 -13.72 48.50 2.36
CA CYS A 98 -13.28 49.84 1.93
C CYS A 98 -14.21 50.52 0.89
N LYS A 99 -15.04 49.77 0.15
CA LYS A 99 -16.00 50.36 -0.83
C LYS A 99 -17.38 50.66 -0.26
N ALA A 100 -17.67 50.30 0.99
CA ALA A 100 -18.90 50.74 1.67
C ALA A 100 -19.05 52.28 1.71
N ASN A 101 -17.96 53.03 1.51
CA ASN A 101 -17.92 54.50 1.55
C ASN A 101 -17.76 55.23 0.21
N LYS A 102 -17.83 54.58 -0.96
CA LYS A 102 -17.73 55.29 -2.26
C LYS A 102 -18.93 55.04 -3.16
N LYS A 103 -19.82 56.04 -3.26
CA LYS A 103 -20.85 56.17 -4.30
C LYS A 103 -20.16 56.16 -5.67
N LEU A 104 -20.23 55.07 -6.43
CA LEU A 104 -19.57 54.96 -7.74
C LEU A 104 -20.59 54.93 -8.89
N LYS A 105 -20.25 55.69 -9.94
CA LYS A 105 -21.10 56.10 -11.07
C LYS A 105 -21.74 54.95 -11.85
N ARG A 106 -22.96 55.24 -12.28
CA ARG A 106 -23.92 54.45 -13.06
C ARG A 106 -23.38 54.15 -14.47
N HIS A 107 -23.22 52.87 -14.83
CA HIS A 107 -22.99 52.47 -16.22
C HIS A 107 -24.26 51.84 -16.79
N LYS A 108 -24.74 52.35 -17.94
CA LYS A 108 -25.90 51.80 -18.67
C LYS A 108 -25.58 50.38 -19.18
N LYS A 109 -26.57 49.48 -19.04
CA LYS A 109 -26.54 48.07 -19.47
C LYS A 109 -26.45 47.95 -21.01
N PRO A 110 -25.55 47.14 -21.58
CA PRO A 110 -25.71 46.65 -22.94
C PRO A 110 -26.53 45.34 -22.97
N THR A 111 -27.31 45.18 -24.03
CA THR A 111 -28.22 44.06 -24.34
C THR A 111 -27.51 42.71 -24.60
N PHE A 112 -26.18 42.65 -24.52
CA PHE A 112 -25.33 41.46 -24.71
C PHE A 112 -25.35 40.44 -23.55
N HIS A 113 -26.09 40.72 -22.48
CA HIS A 113 -26.00 40.02 -21.20
C HIS A 113 -26.65 38.61 -21.19
N LYS A 114 -27.61 38.33 -22.08
CA LYS A 114 -28.36 37.06 -22.12
C LYS A 114 -27.60 35.94 -22.83
N GLN A 115 -26.90 36.27 -23.92
CA GLN A 115 -26.04 35.34 -24.68
C GLN A 115 -24.83 34.87 -23.84
N TYR A 116 -24.19 35.82 -23.14
CA TYR A 116 -23.02 35.55 -22.29
C TYR A 116 -23.34 34.62 -21.11
N TYR A 117 -24.51 34.80 -20.48
CA TYR A 117 -24.96 33.97 -19.36
C TYR A 117 -25.21 32.51 -19.77
N LEU A 118 -25.81 32.30 -20.95
CA LEU A 118 -26.12 30.97 -21.47
C LEU A 118 -24.84 30.19 -21.81
N TRP A 119 -23.85 30.88 -22.40
CA TRP A 119 -22.54 30.31 -22.70
C TRP A 119 -21.75 29.92 -21.42
N HIS A 120 -21.82 30.74 -20.36
CA HIS A 120 -21.21 30.42 -19.07
C HIS A 120 -21.78 29.17 -18.41
N ILE A 121 -23.11 29.02 -18.42
CA ILE A 121 -23.75 27.82 -17.86
C ILE A 121 -23.33 26.57 -18.65
N LEU A 122 -23.26 26.65 -19.98
CA LEU A 122 -22.79 25.52 -20.80
C LEU A 122 -21.34 25.13 -20.47
N ILE A 123 -20.45 26.12 -20.32
CA ILE A 123 -19.06 25.87 -19.91
C ILE A 123 -18.98 25.25 -18.51
N ALA A 124 -19.72 25.80 -17.55
CA ALA A 124 -19.77 25.26 -16.19
C ALA A 124 -20.31 23.82 -16.17
N ALA A 125 -21.39 23.55 -16.91
CA ALA A 125 -21.95 22.22 -17.06
C ALA A 125 -20.95 21.23 -17.68
N PHE A 126 -20.21 21.65 -18.71
CA PHE A 126 -19.15 20.85 -19.31
C PHE A 126 -18.05 20.48 -18.30
N PHE A 127 -17.51 21.45 -17.56
CA PHE A 127 -16.50 21.17 -16.54
C PHE A 127 -17.05 20.30 -15.40
N THR A 128 -18.34 20.43 -15.06
CA THR A 128 -18.94 19.57 -14.04
C THR A 128 -19.03 18.14 -14.51
N LEU A 129 -19.42 17.88 -15.77
CA LEU A 129 -19.42 16.55 -16.35
C LEU A 129 -18.01 15.93 -16.33
N LEU A 130 -16.99 16.70 -16.71
CA LEU A 130 -15.60 16.24 -16.62
C LEU A 130 -15.18 15.95 -15.17
N ALA A 131 -15.61 16.78 -14.21
CA ALA A 131 -15.32 16.55 -12.80
C ALA A 131 -16.00 15.28 -12.29
N LEU A 132 -17.25 15.00 -12.71
CA LEU A 132 -17.93 13.73 -12.39
C LEU A 132 -17.12 12.54 -12.90
N VAL A 133 -16.69 12.57 -14.17
CA VAL A 133 -15.87 11.50 -14.77
C VAL A 133 -14.54 11.34 -14.04
N GLY A 134 -13.84 12.44 -13.75
CA GLY A 134 -12.58 12.43 -13.01
C GLY A 134 -12.73 11.83 -11.61
N THR A 135 -13.76 12.23 -10.87
CA THR A 135 -14.04 11.71 -9.53
C THR A 135 -14.40 10.23 -9.56
N SER A 136 -15.19 9.77 -10.53
CA SER A 136 -15.49 8.34 -10.71
C SER A 136 -14.24 7.50 -11.01
N LEU A 137 -13.34 7.99 -11.87
CA LEU A 137 -12.07 7.33 -12.17
C LEU A 137 -11.18 7.20 -10.93
N VAL A 138 -11.05 8.27 -10.15
CA VAL A 138 -10.22 8.29 -8.94
C VAL A 138 -10.80 7.36 -7.88
N LEU A 139 -12.12 7.35 -7.65
CA LEU A 139 -12.77 6.43 -6.70
C LEU A 139 -12.58 4.96 -7.09
N GLY A 140 -12.79 4.64 -8.37
CA GLY A 140 -12.61 3.28 -8.88
C GLY A 140 -11.15 2.82 -8.81
N GLY A 141 -10.21 3.69 -9.15
CA GLY A 141 -8.77 3.42 -9.01
C GLY A 141 -8.35 3.22 -7.56
N ASN A 142 -8.84 4.07 -6.65
CA ASN A 142 -8.48 4.03 -5.23
C ASN A 142 -8.93 2.72 -4.58
N ALA A 143 -10.17 2.29 -4.82
CA ALA A 143 -10.69 1.03 -4.31
C ALA A 143 -9.88 -0.18 -4.82
N LYS A 144 -9.53 -0.19 -6.11
CA LYS A 144 -8.70 -1.26 -6.68
C LYS A 144 -7.29 -1.26 -6.09
N PHE A 145 -6.66 -0.10 -5.98
CA PHE A 145 -5.34 0.04 -5.39
C PHE A 145 -5.32 -0.48 -3.94
N HIS A 146 -6.27 -0.06 -3.11
CA HIS A 146 -6.37 -0.51 -1.72
C HIS A 146 -6.52 -2.03 -1.62
N SER A 147 -7.45 -2.62 -2.38
CA SER A 147 -7.65 -4.07 -2.39
C SER A 147 -6.44 -4.86 -2.88
N ARG A 148 -5.69 -4.33 -3.86
CA ARG A 148 -4.48 -4.99 -4.37
C ARG A 148 -3.31 -4.88 -3.38
N ALA A 149 -3.15 -3.74 -2.72
CA ALA A 149 -2.13 -3.55 -1.70
C ALA A 149 -2.37 -4.45 -0.47
N ASP A 150 -3.63 -4.61 -0.05
CA ASP A 150 -4.04 -5.52 1.02
C ASP A 150 -3.63 -6.97 0.73
N LYS A 151 -3.91 -7.46 -0.47
CA LYS A 151 -3.49 -8.81 -0.91
C LYS A 151 -1.98 -9.04 -0.90
N ILE A 152 -1.18 -8.03 -1.28
CA ILE A 152 0.29 -8.15 -1.21
C ILE A 152 0.73 -8.30 0.25
N ILE A 153 0.12 -7.53 1.16
CA ILE A 153 0.42 -7.61 2.59
C ILE A 153 -0.02 -8.95 3.16
N ASP A 154 -1.14 -9.51 2.72
CA ASP A 154 -1.58 -10.86 3.08
C ASP A 154 -0.53 -11.91 2.72
N ILE A 155 -0.09 -11.94 1.46
CA ILE A 155 0.94 -12.89 1.00
C ILE A 155 2.21 -12.80 1.87
N ILE A 156 2.68 -11.59 2.18
CA ILE A 156 3.88 -11.39 3.02
C ILE A 156 3.67 -11.94 4.44
N ILE A 157 2.47 -11.79 4.99
CA ILE A 157 2.16 -12.20 6.36
C ILE A 157 1.93 -13.71 6.44
N ASP A 158 1.27 -14.29 5.45
CA ASP A 158 1.10 -15.73 5.32
C ASP A 158 2.48 -16.39 5.18
N THR A 159 3.38 -15.83 4.37
CA THR A 159 4.78 -16.29 4.25
C THR A 159 5.52 -16.27 5.60
N ALA A 160 5.32 -15.22 6.41
CA ALA A 160 5.94 -15.12 7.73
C ALA A 160 5.34 -16.10 8.75
N ASP A 161 4.02 -16.32 8.70
CA ASP A 161 3.32 -17.29 9.55
C ASP A 161 3.68 -18.74 9.15
N ASP A 162 3.86 -19.03 7.85
CA ASP A 162 4.32 -20.34 7.34
C ASP A 162 5.77 -20.63 7.77
N ALA A 163 6.65 -19.64 7.68
CA ALA A 163 8.03 -19.77 8.18
C ALA A 163 8.05 -20.03 9.69
N SER A 164 7.26 -19.28 10.46
CA SER A 164 7.14 -19.47 11.91
C SER A 164 6.57 -20.85 12.25
N THR A 165 5.55 -21.30 11.51
CA THR A 165 4.93 -22.63 11.67
C THR A 165 5.92 -23.75 11.39
N THR A 166 6.75 -23.60 10.36
CA THR A 166 7.81 -24.57 10.04
C THR A 166 8.84 -24.65 11.18
N ILE A 167 9.21 -23.50 11.77
CA ILE A 167 10.10 -23.48 12.93
C ILE A 167 9.42 -24.15 14.14
N TYR A 168 8.14 -23.86 14.44
CA TYR A 168 7.42 -24.52 15.54
C TYR A 168 7.27 -26.02 15.36
N ASN A 169 7.04 -26.48 14.12
CA ASN A 169 7.02 -27.91 13.82
C ASN A 169 8.39 -28.54 14.09
N THR A 170 9.47 -27.80 13.77
CA THR A 170 10.86 -28.23 14.03
C THR A 170 11.18 -28.26 15.52
N THR A 171 10.80 -27.25 16.29
CA THR A 171 11.05 -27.22 17.73
C THR A 171 10.17 -28.21 18.49
N GLY A 172 8.92 -28.39 18.04
CA GLY A 172 8.03 -29.46 18.50
C GLY A 172 8.65 -30.83 18.27
N ALA A 173 9.22 -31.04 17.08
CA ALA A 173 10.01 -32.22 16.75
C ALA A 173 11.20 -32.43 17.70
N MET A 174 12.03 -31.40 17.92
CA MET A 174 13.18 -31.46 18.84
C MET A 174 12.77 -31.76 20.29
N ASN A 175 11.66 -31.19 20.76
CA ASN A 175 11.14 -31.45 22.10
C ASN A 175 10.60 -32.88 22.24
N MET A 176 9.95 -33.41 21.21
CA MET A 176 9.49 -34.80 21.20
C MET A 176 10.68 -35.77 21.15
N THR A 177 11.70 -35.50 20.32
CA THR A 177 12.97 -36.23 20.31
C THR A 177 13.63 -36.22 21.69
N ARG A 178 13.72 -35.06 22.33
CA ARG A 178 14.25 -34.94 23.69
C ARG A 178 13.47 -35.83 24.66
N ALA A 179 12.14 -35.79 24.62
CA ALA A 179 11.29 -36.59 25.51
C ALA A 179 11.49 -38.09 25.28
N ASN A 180 11.59 -38.53 24.02
CA ASN A 180 11.83 -39.92 23.66
C ASN A 180 13.20 -40.42 24.13
N LEU A 181 14.23 -39.56 24.10
CA LEU A 181 15.58 -39.89 24.55
C LEU A 181 15.75 -39.78 26.08
N GLN A 182 14.75 -39.35 26.84
CA GLN A 182 14.86 -39.32 28.31
C GLN A 182 14.94 -40.74 28.89
N GLY A 183 15.97 -40.98 29.72
CA GLY A 183 16.16 -42.27 30.39
C GLY A 183 16.79 -43.36 29.52
N THR A 184 17.22 -43.04 28.29
CA THR A 184 18.11 -43.90 27.49
C THR A 184 19.58 -43.62 27.84
N ASN A 185 20.52 -44.40 27.29
CA ASN A 185 21.96 -44.24 27.53
C ASN A 185 22.59 -43.03 26.79
N VAL A 186 21.79 -42.03 26.39
CA VAL A 186 22.26 -40.84 25.67
C VAL A 186 22.84 -39.82 26.63
N ASP A 187 23.93 -39.15 26.22
CA ASP A 187 24.58 -38.13 27.03
C ASP A 187 23.64 -36.97 27.36
N ALA A 188 23.73 -36.51 28.62
CA ALA A 188 22.95 -35.38 29.12
C ALA A 188 23.32 -34.05 28.44
N SER A 189 24.45 -33.98 27.72
CA SER A 189 24.78 -32.82 26.87
C SER A 189 23.84 -32.70 25.66
N THR A 190 23.50 -33.81 25.00
CA THR A 190 22.62 -33.85 23.82
C THR A 190 21.21 -33.37 24.14
N THR A 191 20.65 -33.83 25.26
CA THR A 191 19.30 -33.43 25.69
C THR A 191 19.23 -31.96 26.10
N ARG A 192 20.30 -31.42 26.70
CA ARG A 192 20.43 -29.98 27.01
C ARG A 192 20.58 -29.12 25.76
N PHE A 193 21.34 -29.60 24.77
CA PHE A 193 21.50 -28.91 23.49
C PHE A 193 20.16 -28.80 22.74
N LEU A 194 19.41 -29.91 22.66
CA LEU A 194 18.07 -29.90 22.05
C LEU A 194 17.13 -28.90 22.75
N GLU A 195 17.18 -28.84 24.08
CA GLU A 195 16.38 -27.89 24.87
C GLU A 195 16.77 -26.43 24.62
N SER A 196 18.06 -26.10 24.66
CA SER A 196 18.51 -24.73 24.42
C SER A 196 18.20 -24.27 22.99
N THR A 197 18.43 -25.13 22.01
CA THR A 197 18.22 -24.83 20.60
C THR A 197 16.74 -24.69 20.28
N SER A 198 15.88 -25.60 20.77
CA SER A 198 14.42 -25.47 20.63
C SER A 198 13.92 -24.14 21.20
N ARG A 199 14.35 -23.76 22.42
CA ARG A 199 13.92 -22.49 23.01
C ARG A 199 14.37 -21.27 22.22
N GLN A 200 15.58 -21.29 21.68
CA GLN A 200 16.11 -20.20 20.87
C GLN A 200 15.34 -20.06 19.55
N LEU A 201 15.03 -21.19 18.90
CA LEU A 201 14.24 -21.24 17.68
C LEU A 201 12.79 -20.80 17.92
N ASP A 202 12.17 -21.25 19.01
CA ASP A 202 10.82 -20.81 19.42
C ASP A 202 10.77 -19.29 19.62
N SER A 203 11.76 -18.74 20.34
CA SER A 203 11.87 -17.29 20.52
C SER A 203 12.08 -16.54 19.20
N THR A 204 12.72 -17.16 18.22
CA THR A 204 12.95 -16.57 16.89
C THR A 204 11.67 -16.59 16.06
N ALA A 205 10.93 -17.70 16.07
CA ALA A 205 9.61 -17.80 15.44
C ALA A 205 8.62 -16.79 16.03
N ASP A 206 8.60 -16.67 17.37
CA ASP A 206 7.80 -15.67 18.07
C ASP A 206 8.13 -14.24 17.60
N ASP A 207 9.41 -13.91 17.44
CA ASP A 207 9.84 -12.58 17.00
C ASP A 207 9.48 -12.32 15.54
N ILE A 208 9.67 -13.30 14.63
CA ILE A 208 9.25 -13.22 13.22
C ILE A 208 7.75 -12.93 13.13
N GLN A 209 6.93 -13.77 13.76
CA GLN A 209 5.47 -13.63 13.72
C GLN A 209 5.03 -12.30 14.35
N ARG A 210 5.61 -11.93 15.50
CA ARG A 210 5.27 -10.68 16.19
C ARG A 210 5.66 -9.45 15.38
N GLN A 211 6.87 -9.42 14.83
CA GLN A 211 7.38 -8.33 14.01
C GLN A 211 6.54 -8.17 12.73
N ALA A 212 6.24 -9.30 12.06
CA ALA A 212 5.40 -9.34 10.87
C ALA A 212 3.99 -8.78 11.15
N ARG A 213 3.30 -9.27 12.19
CA ARG A 213 1.96 -8.78 12.58
C ARG A 213 1.95 -7.33 13.02
N LYS A 214 2.98 -6.89 13.76
CA LYS A 214 3.10 -5.48 14.18
C LYS A 214 3.32 -4.56 12.98
N ASN A 215 4.14 -4.96 12.02
CA ASN A 215 4.39 -4.21 10.81
C ASN A 215 3.15 -4.19 9.90
N ARG A 216 2.47 -5.34 9.73
CA ARG A 216 1.16 -5.44 9.06
C ARG A 216 0.20 -4.39 9.61
N HIS A 217 0.00 -4.36 10.93
CA HIS A 217 -0.96 -3.46 11.53
C HIS A 217 -0.67 -1.98 11.22
N LYS A 218 0.61 -1.58 11.25
CA LYS A 218 1.01 -0.20 10.91
C LYS A 218 0.75 0.14 9.44
N ILE A 219 1.08 -0.79 8.54
CA ILE A 219 0.93 -0.59 7.09
C ILE A 219 -0.55 -0.58 6.71
N ASP A 220 -1.33 -1.55 7.19
CA ASP A 220 -2.78 -1.62 7.00
C ASP A 220 -3.46 -0.36 7.52
N LEU A 221 -3.15 0.07 8.74
CA LEU A 221 -3.71 1.30 9.31
C LEU A 221 -3.41 2.51 8.41
N GLY A 222 -2.19 2.64 7.90
CA GLY A 222 -1.80 3.71 6.98
C GLY A 222 -2.58 3.68 5.66
N LEU A 223 -2.66 2.52 5.01
CA LEU A 223 -3.40 2.34 3.76
C LEU A 223 -4.90 2.54 3.94
N ARG A 224 -5.46 2.08 5.06
CA ARG A 224 -6.88 2.25 5.42
C ARG A 224 -7.22 3.70 5.68
N ILE A 225 -6.39 4.43 6.42
CA ILE A 225 -6.56 5.88 6.63
C ILE A 225 -6.51 6.60 5.28
N LEU A 226 -5.51 6.30 4.45
CA LEU A 226 -5.39 6.89 3.11
C LEU A 226 -6.63 6.63 2.26
N TYR A 227 -7.11 5.38 2.21
CA TYR A 227 -8.28 4.97 1.45
C TYR A 227 -9.55 5.69 1.94
N ILE A 228 -9.82 5.69 3.25
CA ILE A 228 -11.02 6.32 3.83
C ILE A 228 -11.00 7.84 3.60
N VAL A 229 -9.91 8.52 3.96
CA VAL A 229 -9.81 9.98 3.86
C VAL A 229 -9.94 10.43 2.40
N SER A 230 -9.26 9.77 1.48
CA SER A 230 -9.34 10.10 0.06
C SER A 230 -10.75 9.84 -0.50
N THR A 231 -11.37 8.71 -0.15
CA THR A 231 -12.75 8.39 -0.56
C THR A 231 -13.76 9.43 -0.07
N VAL A 232 -13.66 9.85 1.19
CA VAL A 232 -14.53 10.90 1.76
C VAL A 232 -14.35 12.21 0.99
N ILE A 233 -13.12 12.62 0.71
CA ILE A 233 -12.85 13.87 -0.02
C ILE A 233 -13.38 13.83 -1.45
N PHE A 234 -13.23 12.71 -2.15
CA PHE A 234 -13.74 12.56 -3.52
C PHE A 234 -15.26 12.47 -3.56
N ALA A 235 -15.89 11.83 -2.57
CA ALA A 235 -17.35 11.85 -2.41
C ALA A 235 -17.87 13.26 -2.11
N LEU A 236 -17.19 14.00 -1.23
CA LEU A 236 -17.52 15.41 -0.96
C LEU A 236 -17.32 16.28 -2.20
N ASN A 237 -16.28 16.03 -3.01
CA ASN A 237 -16.08 16.70 -4.29
C ASN A 237 -17.30 16.50 -5.21
N LEU A 238 -17.73 15.24 -5.37
CA LEU A 238 -18.87 14.87 -6.22
C LEU A 238 -20.13 15.65 -5.84
N VAL A 239 -20.48 15.66 -4.55
CA VAL A 239 -21.66 16.37 -4.04
C VAL A 239 -21.48 17.88 -4.22
N ALA A 240 -20.30 18.41 -3.90
CA ALA A 240 -20.02 19.84 -3.98
C ALA A 240 -20.11 20.39 -5.41
N VAL A 241 -19.61 19.66 -6.43
CA VAL A 241 -19.70 20.13 -7.83
C VAL A 241 -21.12 20.13 -8.36
N ILE A 242 -21.94 19.14 -7.98
CA ILE A 242 -23.36 19.08 -8.35
C ILE A 242 -24.11 20.22 -7.67
N ALA A 243 -23.92 20.39 -6.36
CA ALA A 243 -24.53 21.46 -5.58
C ALA A 243 -24.12 22.84 -6.09
N LEU A 244 -22.84 23.04 -6.43
CA LEU A 244 -22.30 24.28 -6.97
C LEU A 244 -23.02 24.68 -8.26
N THR A 245 -23.27 23.70 -9.13
CA THR A 245 -23.94 23.91 -10.42
C THR A 245 -25.41 24.23 -10.23
N ALA A 246 -26.13 23.44 -9.41
CA ALA A 246 -27.54 23.66 -9.15
C ALA A 246 -27.81 25.03 -8.48
N VAL A 247 -27.04 25.34 -7.43
CA VAL A 247 -27.15 26.61 -6.69
C VAL A 247 -26.74 27.79 -7.56
N GLY A 248 -25.72 27.61 -8.40
CA GLY A 248 -25.28 28.61 -9.35
C GLY A 248 -26.36 29.00 -10.37
N VAL A 249 -27.17 28.03 -10.83
CA VAL A 249 -28.32 28.28 -11.72
C VAL A 249 -29.46 28.99 -10.97
N VAL A 250 -29.75 28.59 -9.72
CA VAL A 250 -30.82 29.19 -8.88
C VAL A 250 -30.41 30.57 -8.30
N LYS A 251 -29.12 30.90 -8.34
CA LYS A 251 -28.53 32.19 -7.89
C LYS A 251 -28.66 32.47 -6.39
N ILE A 252 -28.57 31.44 -5.54
CA ILE A 252 -28.56 31.63 -4.08
C ILE A 252 -27.17 32.08 -3.62
N ARG A 253 -26.98 33.40 -3.51
CA ARG A 253 -25.67 34.04 -3.38
C ARG A 253 -24.80 33.56 -2.21
N ARG A 254 -25.38 33.47 -1.00
CA ARG A 254 -24.62 33.05 0.20
C ARG A 254 -24.12 31.62 0.09
N VAL A 255 -25.01 30.72 -0.33
CA VAL A 255 -24.70 29.29 -0.49
C VAL A 255 -23.68 29.09 -1.62
N LEU A 256 -23.83 29.83 -2.74
CA LEU A 256 -22.87 29.80 -3.84
C LEU A 256 -21.45 30.16 -3.39
N HIS A 257 -21.29 31.21 -2.58
CA HIS A 257 -19.96 31.61 -2.09
C HIS A 257 -19.34 30.54 -1.18
N ILE A 258 -20.14 29.95 -0.28
CA ILE A 258 -19.68 28.86 0.59
C ILE A 258 -19.24 27.65 -0.24
N LEU A 259 -20.01 27.27 -1.26
CA LEU A 259 -19.68 26.16 -2.16
C LEU A 259 -18.43 26.44 -3.00
N ILE A 260 -18.22 27.67 -3.47
CA ILE A 260 -16.98 28.06 -4.16
C ILE A 260 -15.76 27.88 -3.24
N VAL A 261 -15.84 28.34 -1.99
CA VAL A 261 -14.76 28.17 -1.01
C VAL A 261 -14.52 26.70 -0.69
N LEU A 262 -15.58 25.91 -0.53
CA LEU A 262 -15.49 24.47 -0.29
C LEU A 262 -14.82 23.75 -1.48
N CYS A 263 -15.29 23.98 -2.71
CA CYS A 263 -14.68 23.40 -3.91
C CYS A 263 -13.22 23.82 -4.06
N TRP A 264 -12.88 25.07 -3.74
CA TRP A 264 -11.51 25.55 -3.76
C TRP A 264 -10.60 24.80 -2.76
N LEU A 265 -11.06 24.59 -1.52
CA LEU A 265 -10.33 23.79 -0.52
C LEU A 265 -10.16 22.34 -0.97
N ILE A 266 -11.22 21.73 -1.51
CA ILE A 266 -11.17 20.36 -2.03
C ILE A 266 -10.15 20.27 -3.19
N THR A 267 -10.06 21.26 -4.07
CA THR A 267 -9.03 21.30 -5.12
C THR A 267 -7.61 21.28 -4.56
N VAL A 268 -7.35 21.99 -3.45
CA VAL A 268 -6.04 21.92 -2.77
C VAL A 268 -5.77 20.50 -2.30
N LEU A 269 -6.76 19.85 -1.68
CA LEU A 269 -6.63 18.47 -1.23
C LEU A 269 -6.38 17.52 -2.41
N CYS A 270 -7.05 17.68 -3.55
CA CYS A 270 -6.80 16.88 -4.75
C CYS A 270 -5.35 16.99 -5.24
N TRP A 271 -4.74 18.17 -5.19
CA TRP A 271 -3.31 18.36 -5.53
C TRP A 271 -2.38 17.65 -4.53
N VAL A 272 -2.70 17.70 -3.24
CA VAL A 272 -1.94 16.99 -2.20
C VAL A 272 -2.05 15.47 -2.38
N PHE A 273 -3.25 14.94 -2.62
CA PHE A 273 -3.45 13.52 -2.90
C PHE A 273 -2.76 13.09 -4.20
N PHE A 274 -2.75 13.94 -5.23
CA PHE A 274 -1.96 13.66 -6.43
C PHE A 274 -0.48 13.42 -6.07
N GLY A 275 0.13 14.30 -5.25
CA GLY A 275 1.50 14.11 -4.77
C GLY A 275 1.68 12.80 -4.00
N ALA A 276 0.73 12.48 -3.10
CA ALA A 276 0.78 11.26 -2.29
C ALA A 276 0.66 9.97 -3.15
N TYR A 277 -0.29 9.90 -4.08
CA TYR A 277 -0.45 8.74 -4.97
C TYR A 277 0.68 8.63 -5.99
N PHE A 278 1.28 9.75 -6.41
CA PHE A 278 2.47 9.73 -7.25
C PHE A 278 3.67 9.14 -6.50
N PHE A 279 3.87 9.54 -5.24
CA PHE A 279 4.83 8.93 -4.33
C PHE A 279 4.60 7.41 -4.21
N LEU A 280 3.37 6.97 -3.95
CA LEU A 280 3.03 5.54 -3.85
C LEU A 280 3.29 4.79 -5.16
N SER A 281 3.08 5.44 -6.29
CA SER A 281 3.39 4.87 -7.61
C SER A 281 4.89 4.64 -7.80
N ARG A 282 5.74 5.51 -7.26
CA ARG A 282 7.20 5.33 -7.28
C ARG A 282 7.64 4.27 -6.28
N PHE A 283 7.11 4.32 -5.06
CA PHE A 283 7.35 3.30 -4.04
C PHE A 283 7.01 1.89 -4.54
N ALA A 284 5.81 1.68 -5.10
CA ALA A 284 5.43 0.38 -5.68
C ALA A 284 6.30 -0.01 -6.90
N GLY A 285 6.80 0.99 -7.64
CA GLY A 285 7.82 0.83 -8.66
C GLY A 285 9.08 0.17 -8.11
N ASP A 286 9.69 0.85 -7.14
CA ASP A 286 10.93 0.46 -6.48
C ASP A 286 10.77 -0.89 -5.77
N THR A 287 9.67 -1.12 -5.03
CA THR A 287 9.39 -2.40 -4.36
C THR A 287 9.40 -3.55 -5.36
N CYS A 288 8.67 -3.45 -6.47
CA CYS A 288 8.64 -4.53 -7.46
C CYS A 288 10.00 -4.77 -8.13
N THR A 289 10.79 -3.73 -8.38
CA THR A 289 12.15 -3.88 -8.90
C THR A 289 13.08 -4.54 -7.88
N ALA A 290 12.93 -4.23 -6.59
CA ALA A 290 13.65 -4.91 -5.52
C ALA A 290 13.26 -6.39 -5.44
N LEU A 291 11.97 -6.72 -5.55
CA LEU A 291 11.49 -8.11 -5.58
C LEU A 291 12.05 -8.88 -6.80
N GLU A 292 12.07 -8.26 -7.98
CA GLU A 292 12.72 -8.84 -9.18
C GLU A 292 14.22 -9.06 -8.97
N GLY A 293 14.92 -8.12 -8.33
CA GLY A 293 16.33 -8.27 -7.96
C GLY A 293 16.58 -9.43 -7.02
N PHE A 294 15.69 -9.65 -6.03
CA PHE A 294 15.75 -10.80 -5.14
C PHE A 294 15.57 -12.13 -5.88
N GLN A 295 14.71 -12.20 -6.90
CA GLN A 295 14.55 -13.42 -7.71
C GLN A 295 15.82 -13.79 -8.49
N GLN A 296 16.60 -12.79 -8.91
CA GLN A 296 17.85 -13.00 -9.64
C GLN A 296 18.99 -13.44 -8.71
N ASP A 297 19.16 -12.75 -7.59
CA ASP A 297 20.17 -13.08 -6.57
C ASP A 297 19.58 -12.84 -5.17
N PRO A 298 19.11 -13.88 -4.46
CA PRO A 298 18.50 -13.73 -3.15
C PRO A 298 19.50 -13.39 -2.04
N TYR A 299 20.81 -13.54 -2.28
CA TYR A 299 21.85 -13.36 -1.28
C TYR A 299 22.47 -11.96 -1.33
N ASN A 300 22.58 -11.37 -2.52
CA ASN A 300 23.17 -10.05 -2.71
C ASN A 300 22.23 -9.09 -3.46
N ASN A 301 21.24 -8.55 -2.74
CA ASN A 301 20.25 -7.62 -3.29
C ASN A 301 19.79 -6.57 -2.27
N SER A 302 18.92 -5.65 -2.70
CA SER A 302 18.39 -4.55 -1.86
C SER A 302 17.59 -5.02 -0.63
N LEU A 303 17.07 -6.25 -0.63
CA LEU A 303 16.33 -6.86 0.49
C LEU A 303 17.21 -7.68 1.44
N SER A 304 18.51 -7.88 1.16
CA SER A 304 19.40 -8.68 2.02
C SER A 304 19.51 -8.14 3.45
N SER A 305 19.28 -6.83 3.67
CA SER A 305 19.25 -6.23 5.00
C SER A 305 17.98 -6.56 5.81
N ILE A 306 16.95 -7.05 5.14
CA ILE A 306 15.63 -7.35 5.71
C ILE A 306 15.45 -8.87 5.82
N LEU A 307 15.94 -9.61 4.83
CA LEU A 307 15.83 -11.07 4.73
C LEU A 307 17.24 -11.69 4.79
N PRO A 308 17.64 -12.30 5.91
CA PRO A 308 18.99 -12.84 6.11
C PRO A 308 19.16 -14.22 5.45
N CYS A 309 18.90 -14.33 4.14
CA CYS A 309 19.00 -15.59 3.40
C CYS A 309 20.42 -16.15 3.35
N ASP A 310 21.45 -15.29 3.40
CA ASP A 310 22.85 -15.68 3.48
C ASP A 310 23.18 -16.39 4.80
N GLN A 311 22.64 -15.88 5.91
CA GLN A 311 22.81 -16.48 7.23
C GLN A 311 22.06 -17.81 7.33
N LEU A 312 20.86 -17.88 6.76
CA LEU A 312 20.08 -19.11 6.67
C LEU A 312 20.84 -20.17 5.86
N LEU A 313 21.39 -19.80 4.69
CA LEU A 313 22.14 -20.73 3.85
C LEU A 313 23.37 -21.34 4.57
N SER A 314 24.01 -20.61 5.49
CA SER A 314 25.14 -21.16 6.25
C SER A 314 24.80 -22.41 7.07
N ALA A 315 23.53 -22.58 7.46
CA ALA A 315 23.04 -23.75 8.18
C ALA A 315 22.69 -24.94 7.27
N GLU A 316 22.78 -24.80 5.94
CA GLU A 316 22.60 -25.90 4.99
C GLU A 316 23.62 -27.02 5.23
N SER A 317 24.86 -26.68 5.58
CA SER A 317 25.90 -27.65 5.94
C SER A 317 25.49 -28.52 7.14
N VAL A 318 24.84 -27.93 8.14
CA VAL A 318 24.33 -28.65 9.32
C VAL A 318 23.19 -29.58 8.93
N LEU A 319 22.28 -29.13 8.05
CA LEU A 319 21.21 -29.99 7.55
C LEU A 319 21.78 -31.16 6.73
N ASN A 320 22.79 -30.91 5.91
CA ASN A 320 23.46 -31.95 5.10
C ASN A 320 24.21 -32.98 5.97
N ASP A 321 24.85 -32.56 7.07
CA ASP A 321 25.47 -33.47 8.03
C ASP A 321 24.43 -34.41 8.68
N VAL A 322 23.24 -33.88 8.95
CA VAL A 322 22.10 -34.68 9.45
C VAL A 322 21.66 -35.70 8.40
N SER A 323 21.53 -35.28 7.14
CA SER A 323 21.16 -36.16 6.01
C SER A 323 22.18 -37.28 5.82
N ALA A 324 23.47 -36.95 5.81
CA ALA A 324 24.56 -37.92 5.74
C ALA A 324 24.55 -38.88 6.94
N GLY A 325 24.29 -38.37 8.14
CA GLY A 325 24.16 -39.17 9.36
C GLY A 325 23.05 -40.21 9.27
N VAL A 326 21.85 -39.81 8.83
CA VAL A 326 20.73 -40.75 8.64
C VAL A 326 21.03 -41.74 7.52
N TYR A 327 21.58 -41.28 6.39
CA TYR A 327 21.94 -42.14 5.27
C TYR A 327 22.91 -43.26 5.69
N ASN A 328 23.99 -42.89 6.39
CA ASN A 328 25.01 -43.84 6.85
C ASN A 328 24.43 -44.82 7.87
N LEU A 329 23.61 -44.33 8.82
CA LEU A 329 22.96 -45.17 9.83
C LEU A 329 22.06 -46.23 9.18
N VAL A 330 21.20 -45.84 8.24
CA VAL A 330 20.30 -46.79 7.56
C VAL A 330 21.10 -47.83 6.78
N ASN A 331 22.15 -47.42 6.07
CA ASN A 331 22.98 -48.35 5.32
C ASN A 331 23.76 -49.32 6.21
N GLU A 332 24.23 -48.88 7.38
CA GLU A 332 24.87 -49.74 8.37
C GLU A 332 23.89 -50.80 8.90
N VAL A 333 22.65 -50.38 9.20
CA VAL A 333 21.58 -51.30 9.63
C VAL A 333 21.29 -52.33 8.54
N ASN A 334 21.10 -51.90 7.29
CA ASN A 334 20.84 -52.80 6.17
C ASN A 334 22.03 -53.77 5.89
N ALA A 335 23.27 -53.30 6.02
CA ALA A 335 24.46 -54.13 5.88
C ALA A 335 24.58 -55.19 6.99
N ASN A 336 24.15 -54.89 8.21
CA ASN A 336 24.12 -55.85 9.30
C ASN A 336 22.94 -56.83 9.19
N LEU A 337 21.76 -56.37 8.74
CA LEU A 337 20.60 -57.24 8.50
C LEU A 337 20.90 -58.30 7.44
N SER A 338 21.47 -57.89 6.31
CA SER A 338 21.88 -58.81 5.22
C SER A 338 22.94 -59.84 5.64
N ARG A 339 23.76 -59.55 6.67
CA ARG A 339 24.70 -60.52 7.26
C ARG A 339 24.01 -61.55 8.17
N ILE A 340 22.94 -61.16 8.87
CA ILE A 340 22.23 -61.98 9.85
C ILE A 340 21.21 -62.90 9.15
N GLN A 341 20.56 -62.42 8.10
CA GLN A 341 19.60 -63.18 7.30
C GLN A 341 20.01 -63.14 5.81
N GLN A 342 20.62 -64.23 5.34
CA GLN A 342 21.07 -64.38 3.94
C GLN A 342 19.92 -64.36 2.90
N ASP A 343 18.67 -64.45 3.34
CA ASP A 343 17.47 -64.64 2.49
C ASP A 343 16.35 -63.60 2.74
N SER A 344 16.58 -62.56 3.57
CA SER A 344 15.53 -61.58 3.89
C SER A 344 15.30 -60.60 2.75
N SER A 345 14.06 -60.54 2.22
CA SER A 345 13.61 -59.59 1.20
C SER A 345 13.25 -58.20 1.74
N PHE A 346 13.53 -57.92 3.02
CA PHE A 346 13.07 -56.70 3.70
C PHE A 346 14.28 -55.85 4.11
N GLY A 347 14.33 -54.62 3.60
CA GLY A 347 15.30 -53.60 3.97
C GLY A 347 14.61 -52.40 4.63
N VAL A 348 15.36 -51.65 5.43
CA VAL A 348 14.92 -50.34 5.92
C VAL A 348 15.09 -49.34 4.78
N CYS A 349 14.05 -48.58 4.45
CA CYS A 349 14.17 -47.57 3.41
C CYS A 349 15.16 -46.49 3.85
N ASN A 350 16.09 -46.16 2.95
CA ASN A 350 16.92 -44.98 3.05
C ASN A 350 16.30 -43.85 2.20
N PRO A 351 15.73 -42.81 2.81
CA PRO A 351 15.04 -41.76 2.07
C PRO A 351 16.01 -40.69 1.53
N PHE A 352 17.32 -40.90 1.60
CA PHE A 352 18.33 -39.95 1.11
C PHE A 352 19.14 -40.56 -0.04
N SER A 353 19.57 -39.71 -0.99
CA SER A 353 20.47 -40.14 -2.06
C SER A 353 21.87 -40.46 -1.54
N GLY A 354 22.67 -41.17 -2.36
CA GLY A 354 24.08 -41.39 -2.06
C GLY A 354 24.91 -40.10 -2.04
N PRO A 355 26.17 -40.18 -1.54
CA PRO A 355 27.10 -39.06 -1.58
C PRO A 355 27.41 -38.62 -3.02
N PRO A 356 27.80 -37.34 -3.22
CA PRO A 356 28.00 -36.32 -2.17
C PRO A 356 26.77 -35.49 -1.78
N GLU A 357 25.65 -35.58 -2.50
CA GLU A 357 24.55 -34.62 -2.36
C GLU A 357 23.54 -34.93 -1.25
N TYR A 358 23.38 -36.20 -0.83
CA TYR A 358 22.45 -36.62 0.23
C TYR A 358 21.04 -36.01 0.17
N ASN A 359 20.51 -35.82 -1.04
CA ASN A 359 19.21 -35.18 -1.26
C ASN A 359 18.08 -36.03 -0.67
N TYR A 360 17.09 -35.38 -0.05
CA TYR A 360 15.92 -36.05 0.48
C TYR A 360 14.98 -36.49 -0.65
N GLN A 361 14.78 -37.80 -0.79
CA GLN A 361 14.03 -38.46 -1.84
C GLN A 361 13.08 -39.52 -1.23
N PRO A 362 12.03 -39.10 -0.50
CA PRO A 362 11.12 -40.02 0.18
C PRO A 362 10.34 -40.92 -0.78
N ASN A 363 10.21 -40.52 -2.05
CA ASN A 363 9.52 -41.27 -3.09
C ASN A 363 10.35 -42.43 -3.68
N ASN A 364 11.64 -42.53 -3.34
CA ASN A 364 12.49 -43.64 -3.78
C ASN A 364 12.28 -44.92 -2.94
N CYS A 365 11.59 -44.82 -1.81
CA CYS A 365 11.22 -45.98 -1.01
C CYS A 365 10.19 -46.85 -1.75
N SER A 366 10.48 -48.13 -1.95
CA SER A 366 9.47 -49.08 -2.45
C SER A 366 8.38 -49.34 -1.38
N GLU A 367 7.18 -49.77 -1.79
CA GLU A 367 6.12 -50.13 -0.85
C GLU A 367 6.49 -51.33 0.04
N ASP A 368 7.44 -52.16 -0.42
CA ASP A 368 7.94 -53.35 0.31
C ASP A 368 9.06 -53.01 1.33
N GLU A 369 9.55 -51.78 1.34
CA GLU A 369 10.61 -51.34 2.26
C GLU A 369 10.05 -50.78 3.57
N ILE A 370 10.71 -51.10 4.67
CA ILE A 370 10.28 -50.71 6.01
C ILE A 370 10.68 -49.26 6.26
N ARG A 371 9.73 -48.38 6.57
CA ARG A 371 10.05 -47.00 6.96
C ARG A 371 10.63 -46.99 8.37
N ILE A 372 11.50 -46.04 8.65
CA ILE A 372 12.17 -45.92 9.95
C ILE A 372 11.15 -45.83 11.10
N GLY A 373 10.04 -45.11 10.90
CA GLY A 373 8.96 -45.01 11.88
C GLY A 373 8.24 -46.33 12.20
N ASP A 374 8.29 -47.32 11.32
CA ASP A 374 7.56 -48.59 11.45
C ASP A 374 8.40 -49.69 12.13
N ILE A 375 9.71 -49.45 12.28
CA ILE A 375 10.66 -50.38 12.93
C ILE A 375 10.19 -50.81 14.34
N PRO A 376 9.70 -49.92 15.22
CA PRO A 376 9.16 -50.32 16.53
C PRO A 376 8.05 -51.36 16.46
N GLU A 377 7.14 -51.25 15.49
CA GLU A 377 6.00 -52.17 15.38
C GLU A 377 6.47 -53.54 14.92
N LEU A 378 7.41 -53.59 13.97
CA LEU A 378 8.05 -54.82 13.55
C LEU A 378 8.83 -55.47 14.70
N LEU A 379 9.60 -54.69 15.47
CA LEU A 379 10.38 -55.22 16.58
C LEU A 379 9.50 -55.87 17.66
N LYS A 380 8.32 -55.31 17.94
CA LYS A 380 7.35 -55.91 18.89
C LYS A 380 6.88 -57.30 18.48
N LEU A 381 6.87 -57.59 17.18
CA LEU A 381 6.42 -58.89 16.66
C LEU A 381 7.49 -59.98 16.76
N ILE A 382 8.78 -59.60 16.78
CA ILE A 382 9.90 -60.53 16.67
C ILE A 382 10.81 -60.59 17.91
N THR A 383 10.61 -59.71 18.90
CA THR A 383 11.42 -59.64 20.12
C THR A 383 10.62 -59.95 21.39
N CYS A 384 11.28 -60.55 22.39
CA CYS A 384 10.78 -60.60 23.76
C CYS A 384 11.51 -59.55 24.61
N VAL A 385 10.76 -58.62 25.19
CA VAL A 385 11.30 -57.59 26.08
C VAL A 385 11.40 -58.13 27.51
N ASP A 386 12.59 -58.07 28.09
CA ASP A 386 12.90 -58.55 29.46
C ASP A 386 12.38 -59.99 29.73
N PRO A 387 12.81 -60.99 28.95
CA PRO A 387 12.35 -62.36 29.10
C PRO A 387 12.81 -62.96 30.44
N VAL A 388 11.89 -63.63 31.14
CA VAL A 388 12.18 -64.39 32.36
C VAL A 388 13.16 -65.51 32.02
N ASP A 389 14.27 -65.57 32.76
CA ASP A 389 15.38 -66.53 32.57
C ASP A 389 16.05 -66.48 31.17
N GLY A 390 15.86 -65.40 30.40
CA GLY A 390 16.44 -65.24 29.07
C GLY A 390 15.77 -66.08 27.97
N ILE A 391 14.66 -66.77 28.28
CA ILE A 391 13.99 -67.67 27.35
C ILE A 391 12.89 -66.92 26.59
N CYS A 392 13.07 -66.78 25.28
CA CYS A 392 12.06 -66.24 24.37
C CYS A 392 11.61 -67.35 23.41
N ASN A 393 10.35 -67.78 23.52
CA ASN A 393 9.80 -68.82 22.65
C ASN A 393 9.56 -68.26 21.24
N GLY A 394 10.55 -68.44 20.35
CA GLY A 394 10.44 -68.10 18.92
C GLY A 394 10.78 -66.64 18.55
N GLY A 395 11.35 -65.86 19.46
CA GLY A 395 11.79 -64.48 19.21
C GLY A 395 13.18 -64.17 19.76
N ILE A 396 13.63 -62.94 19.55
CA ILE A 396 14.96 -62.47 19.99
C ILE A 396 14.82 -61.84 21.39
N PRO A 397 15.56 -62.32 22.41
CA PRO A 397 15.56 -61.70 23.74
C PRO A 397 16.27 -60.34 23.69
N VAL A 398 15.60 -59.28 24.16
CA VAL A 398 16.15 -57.90 24.19
C VAL A 398 15.87 -57.27 25.56
N SER A 399 16.84 -56.53 26.11
CA SER A 399 16.62 -55.76 27.34
C SER A 399 15.60 -54.65 27.11
N GLY A 400 14.73 -54.37 28.07
CA GLY A 400 13.79 -53.25 28.03
C GLY A 400 14.45 -51.89 27.78
N ASN A 401 15.69 -51.71 28.24
CA ASN A 401 16.43 -50.47 27.98
C ASN A 401 16.86 -50.34 26.50
N ASP A 402 17.31 -51.44 25.90
CA ASP A 402 17.73 -51.46 24.50
C ASP A 402 16.51 -51.31 23.57
N PHE A 403 15.42 -52.02 23.88
CA PHE A 403 14.16 -51.87 23.15
C PHE A 403 13.66 -50.43 23.20
N ARG A 404 13.60 -49.80 24.39
CA ARG A 404 13.22 -48.39 24.54
C ARG A 404 14.15 -47.45 23.78
N THR A 405 15.45 -47.74 23.76
CA THR A 405 16.43 -46.96 23.01
C THR A 405 16.14 -47.01 21.51
N VAL A 406 15.92 -48.20 20.94
CA VAL A 406 15.56 -48.34 19.51
C VAL A 406 14.28 -47.59 19.17
N VAL A 407 13.23 -47.71 19.99
CA VAL A 407 11.97 -46.98 19.81
C VAL A 407 12.21 -45.47 19.82
N ALA A 408 13.02 -44.98 20.77
CA ALA A 408 13.32 -43.57 20.89
C ALA A 408 14.05 -43.00 19.67
N TYR A 409 15.06 -43.71 19.16
CA TYR A 409 15.82 -43.28 17.98
C TYR A 409 14.98 -43.29 16.70
N THR A 410 14.29 -44.40 16.44
CA THR A 410 13.46 -44.57 15.23
C THR A 410 12.33 -43.55 15.17
N SER A 411 11.63 -43.33 16.28
CA SER A 411 10.60 -42.29 16.39
C SER A 411 11.19 -40.89 16.18
N SER A 412 12.36 -40.60 16.76
CA SER A 412 13.03 -39.30 16.61
C SER A 412 13.47 -39.00 15.18
N ILE A 413 14.00 -40.01 14.47
CA ILE A 413 14.37 -39.87 13.06
C ILE A 413 13.11 -39.66 12.22
N GLN A 414 12.03 -40.40 12.47
CA GLN A 414 10.79 -40.20 11.72
C GLN A 414 10.22 -38.78 11.87
N ILE A 415 10.28 -38.25 13.08
CA ILE A 415 9.89 -36.87 13.38
C ILE A 415 10.74 -35.87 12.58
N LEU A 416 12.06 -36.06 12.56
CA LEU A 416 12.98 -35.24 11.77
C LEU A 416 12.65 -35.31 10.26
N LEU A 417 12.41 -36.50 9.71
CA LEU A 417 12.07 -36.69 8.29
C LEU A 417 10.76 -35.97 7.90
N ASN A 418 9.78 -35.94 8.80
CA ASN A 418 8.51 -35.24 8.55
C ASN A 418 8.69 -33.71 8.45
N THR A 419 9.67 -33.15 9.15
CA THR A 419 9.92 -31.70 9.17
C THR A 419 11.01 -31.27 8.18
N TYR A 420 11.79 -32.22 7.66
CA TYR A 420 12.92 -31.98 6.75
C TYR A 420 12.59 -31.06 5.55
N PRO A 421 11.50 -31.29 4.78
CA PRO A 421 11.21 -30.45 3.60
C PRO A 421 10.98 -28.98 3.93
N GLY A 422 10.37 -28.70 5.09
CA GLY A 422 10.12 -27.33 5.54
C GLY A 422 11.42 -26.63 5.93
N MET A 423 12.31 -27.32 6.65
CA MET A 423 13.63 -26.77 7.00
C MET A 423 14.44 -26.47 5.75
N GLU A 424 14.51 -27.41 4.81
CA GLU A 424 15.23 -27.24 3.54
C GLU A 424 14.71 -26.03 2.75
N SER A 425 13.38 -25.90 2.61
CA SER A 425 12.75 -24.76 1.94
C SER A 425 13.09 -23.41 2.59
N LEU A 426 13.15 -23.36 3.92
CA LEU A 426 13.53 -22.14 4.65
C LEU A 426 15.01 -21.79 4.49
N LEU A 427 15.91 -22.77 4.61
CA LEU A 427 17.36 -22.53 4.49
C LEU A 427 17.75 -22.01 3.11
N GLN A 428 17.08 -22.50 2.07
CA GLN A 428 17.28 -22.06 0.68
C GLN A 428 16.47 -20.79 0.33
N CYS A 429 15.75 -20.21 1.30
CA CYS A 429 14.83 -19.08 1.09
C CYS A 429 13.75 -19.33 0.01
N GLN A 430 13.45 -20.59 -0.29
CA GLN A 430 12.50 -20.96 -1.35
C GLN A 430 11.08 -20.50 -1.00
N THR A 431 10.67 -20.61 0.27
CA THR A 431 9.36 -20.11 0.74
C THR A 431 9.15 -18.62 0.41
N VAL A 432 10.18 -17.80 0.65
CA VAL A 432 10.15 -16.36 0.36
C VAL A 432 10.20 -16.10 -1.14
N LYS A 433 11.01 -16.89 -1.87
CA LYS A 433 11.11 -16.83 -3.32
C LYS A 433 9.78 -17.12 -3.99
N ASP A 434 9.05 -18.13 -3.54
CA ASP A 434 7.74 -18.50 -4.09
C ASP A 434 6.72 -17.37 -3.88
N ALA A 435 6.65 -16.83 -2.66
CA ALA A 435 5.77 -15.70 -2.34
C ALA A 435 6.08 -14.45 -3.17
N PHE A 436 7.37 -14.13 -3.36
CA PHE A 436 7.77 -12.99 -4.19
C PHE A 436 7.49 -13.23 -5.66
N SER A 437 7.64 -14.45 -6.15
CA SER A 437 7.26 -14.82 -7.52
C SER A 437 5.76 -14.58 -7.74
N GLU A 438 4.92 -15.01 -6.79
CA GLU A 438 3.47 -14.75 -6.84
C GLU A 438 3.15 -13.24 -6.90
N ILE A 439 3.82 -12.43 -6.06
CA ILE A 439 3.63 -10.97 -6.05
C ILE A 439 4.05 -10.34 -7.38
N ILE A 440 5.21 -10.72 -7.92
CA ILE A 440 5.75 -10.17 -9.17
C ILE A 440 4.81 -10.51 -10.33
N GLU A 441 4.43 -11.77 -10.47
CA GLU A 441 3.60 -12.25 -11.59
C GLU A 441 2.18 -11.70 -11.52
N ASN A 442 1.54 -11.77 -10.35
CA ASN A 442 0.10 -11.53 -10.23
C ASN A 442 -0.27 -10.13 -9.75
N HIS A 443 0.62 -9.42 -9.05
CA HIS A 443 0.27 -8.19 -8.32
C HIS A 443 1.07 -6.94 -8.71
N CYS A 444 2.32 -7.06 -9.12
CA CYS A 444 3.16 -5.91 -9.44
C CYS A 444 2.62 -5.05 -10.58
N THR A 445 2.26 -5.66 -11.73
CA THR A 445 1.70 -4.92 -12.87
C THR A 445 0.33 -4.30 -12.54
N PRO A 446 -0.64 -5.03 -11.94
CA PRO A 446 -1.91 -4.45 -11.54
C PRO A 446 -1.79 -3.30 -10.54
N VAL A 447 -0.95 -3.41 -9.50
CA VAL A 447 -0.78 -2.33 -8.52
C VAL A 447 -0.21 -1.07 -9.16
N LYS A 448 0.85 -1.20 -9.98
CA LYS A 448 1.44 -0.07 -10.72
C LYS A 448 0.41 0.60 -11.65
N ARG A 449 -0.46 -0.20 -12.29
CA ARG A 449 -1.53 0.34 -13.14
C ARG A 449 -2.61 1.05 -12.32
N ASP A 450 -3.08 0.45 -11.25
CA ASP A 450 -4.22 0.95 -10.48
C ASP A 450 -3.84 2.25 -9.75
N VAL A 451 -2.64 2.33 -9.15
CA VAL A 451 -2.11 3.59 -8.58
C VAL A 451 -1.90 4.66 -9.65
N LYS A 452 -1.52 4.26 -10.88
CA LYS A 452 -1.37 5.17 -12.01
C LYS A 452 -2.69 5.80 -12.44
N ILE A 453 -3.75 5.00 -12.47
CA ILE A 453 -5.11 5.50 -12.75
C ILE A 453 -5.50 6.55 -11.71
N VAL A 454 -5.19 6.33 -10.43
CA VAL A 454 -5.52 7.27 -9.35
C VAL A 454 -4.80 8.60 -9.52
N TRP A 455 -3.46 8.60 -9.62
CA TRP A 455 -2.73 9.88 -9.70
C TRP A 455 -3.03 10.61 -11.01
N ALA A 456 -3.18 9.91 -12.14
CA ALA A 456 -3.53 10.52 -13.41
C ALA A 456 -4.95 11.13 -13.37
N GLY A 457 -5.90 10.40 -12.79
CA GLY A 457 -7.26 10.88 -12.53
C GLY A 457 -7.28 12.10 -11.61
N LEU A 458 -6.42 12.15 -10.59
CA LEU A 458 -6.30 13.29 -9.67
C LEU A 458 -5.73 14.53 -10.35
N VAL A 459 -4.73 14.40 -11.22
CA VAL A 459 -4.23 15.54 -12.02
C VAL A 459 -5.35 16.09 -12.90
N PHE A 460 -6.03 15.20 -13.63
CA PHE A 460 -7.15 15.58 -14.50
C PHE A 460 -8.27 16.29 -13.71
N LEU A 461 -8.71 15.68 -12.60
CA LEU A 461 -9.73 16.24 -11.73
C LEU A 461 -9.31 17.60 -11.16
N SER A 462 -8.06 17.73 -10.70
CA SER A 462 -7.55 18.98 -10.13
C SER A 462 -7.56 20.12 -11.15
N ILE A 463 -7.13 19.85 -12.39
CA ILE A 463 -7.14 20.83 -13.49
C ILE A 463 -8.59 21.25 -13.81
N VAL A 464 -9.49 20.29 -13.98
CA VAL A 464 -10.91 20.55 -14.25
C VAL A 464 -11.54 21.37 -13.12
N MET A 465 -11.24 21.03 -11.87
CA MET A 465 -11.73 21.74 -10.69
C MET A 465 -11.21 23.18 -10.62
N VAL A 466 -9.95 23.45 -11.00
CA VAL A 466 -9.42 24.81 -11.11
C VAL A 466 -10.26 25.63 -12.08
N PHE A 467 -10.53 25.10 -13.29
CA PHE A 467 -11.35 25.80 -14.27
C PHE A 467 -12.80 25.99 -13.82
N LEU A 468 -13.38 24.99 -13.15
CA LEU A 468 -14.74 25.06 -12.63
C LEU A 468 -14.87 26.15 -11.55
N VAL A 469 -13.95 26.16 -10.57
CA VAL A 469 -13.91 27.18 -9.52
C VAL A 469 -13.71 28.57 -10.12
N LEU A 470 -12.79 28.73 -11.07
CA LEU A 470 -12.57 30.01 -11.75
C LEU A 470 -13.82 30.49 -12.49
N THR A 471 -14.51 29.62 -13.23
CA THR A 471 -15.74 29.95 -13.96
C THR A 471 -16.81 30.51 -13.01
N TRP A 472 -17.05 29.83 -11.88
CA TRP A 472 -18.02 30.28 -10.87
C TRP A 472 -17.58 31.54 -10.11
N THR A 473 -16.28 31.71 -9.85
CA THR A 473 -15.77 32.95 -9.22
C THR A 473 -15.97 34.17 -10.11
N VAL A 474 -15.75 34.05 -11.42
CA VAL A 474 -15.95 35.12 -12.39
C VAL A 474 -17.41 35.54 -12.44
N GLU A 475 -18.34 34.59 -12.53
CA GLU A 475 -19.79 34.88 -12.52
C GLU A 475 -20.20 35.58 -11.21
N SER A 476 -19.72 35.09 -10.07
CA SER A 476 -20.02 35.69 -8.76
C SER A 476 -19.53 37.14 -8.64
N TYR A 477 -18.35 37.43 -9.21
CA TYR A 477 -17.76 38.77 -9.24
C TYR A 477 -18.51 39.71 -10.20
N TYR A 478 -18.91 39.20 -11.36
CA TYR A 478 -19.65 39.96 -12.37
C TYR A 478 -21.03 40.38 -11.86
N GLU A 479 -21.78 39.47 -11.24
CA GLU A 479 -23.05 39.79 -10.58
C GLU A 479 -22.88 40.82 -9.45
N ARG A 480 -21.75 40.80 -8.75
CA ARG A 480 -21.45 41.73 -7.67
C ARG A 480 -21.28 43.16 -8.18
N ASN A 481 -20.56 43.36 -9.28
CA ASN A 481 -20.34 44.68 -9.84
C ASN A 481 -21.59 45.28 -10.52
N HIS A 482 -22.52 44.46 -11.02
CA HIS A 482 -23.72 44.95 -11.68
C HIS A 482 -24.78 45.52 -10.73
N ARG A 483 -24.95 44.97 -9.52
CA ARG A 483 -25.98 45.46 -8.56
C ARG A 483 -25.61 46.73 -7.80
N PHE A 484 -24.32 47.08 -7.67
CA PHE A 484 -23.95 48.40 -7.12
C PHE A 484 -24.46 49.58 -7.99
N SER A 485 -24.92 49.31 -9.23
CA SER A 485 -25.47 50.32 -10.13
C SER A 485 -27.00 50.49 -10.08
N ASP A 486 -27.76 49.54 -9.50
CA ASP A 486 -29.24 49.53 -9.57
C ASP A 486 -29.94 49.96 -8.25
N GLY A 487 -29.19 50.24 -7.17
CA GLY A 487 -29.74 50.51 -5.83
C GLY A 487 -30.07 51.96 -5.45
N SER A 488 -30.33 52.88 -6.38
CA SER A 488 -30.72 54.26 -6.05
C SER A 488 -32.21 54.48 -6.28
N VAL A 489 -33.02 54.33 -5.23
CA VAL A 489 -34.38 54.88 -5.16
C VAL A 489 -34.24 56.41 -5.18
N LYS A 490 -34.87 57.07 -6.16
CA LYS A 490 -34.96 58.54 -6.23
C LYS A 490 -36.05 58.95 -5.24
N PRO A 491 -35.80 59.81 -4.24
CA PRO A 491 -36.90 60.37 -3.46
C PRO A 491 -37.71 61.28 -4.40
N HIS A 492 -39.02 61.05 -4.48
CA HIS A 492 -39.94 62.05 -4.98
C HIS A 492 -39.97 63.18 -3.95
N HIS A 493 -39.33 64.31 -4.26
CA HIS A 493 -39.63 65.57 -3.58
C HIS A 493 -40.95 66.08 -4.15
N ALA A 494 -41.97 66.13 -3.29
CA ALA A 494 -43.15 66.95 -3.50
C ALA A 494 -42.88 68.30 -2.83
N ASP A 495 -42.51 69.29 -3.63
CA ASP A 495 -42.72 70.70 -3.28
C ASP A 495 -43.95 71.14 -4.06
N ASP A 496 -45.11 71.14 -3.41
CA ASP A 496 -46.21 72.01 -3.82
C ASP A 496 -46.30 73.15 -2.81
N MET A 497 -46.00 74.33 -3.32
CA MET A 497 -46.03 75.63 -2.70
C MET A 497 -47.48 75.98 -2.28
N ILE A 498 -47.65 76.35 -1.02
CA ILE A 498 -48.77 77.17 -0.58
C ILE A 498 -48.43 78.61 -0.97
N GLU A 499 -49.15 79.20 -1.91
CA GLU A 499 -49.24 80.66 -2.03
C GLU A 499 -50.67 81.11 -2.32
N LEU A 500 -51.04 82.18 -1.61
CA LEU A 500 -52.36 82.73 -1.35
C LEU A 500 -52.76 83.71 -2.45
N GLY A 501 -54.00 83.62 -2.98
CA GLY A 501 -54.56 84.59 -3.92
C GLY A 501 -56.05 84.85 -3.64
N LYS A 502 -56.36 86.13 -3.36
CA LYS A 502 -57.64 86.74 -2.94
C LYS A 502 -58.81 86.62 -3.95
N PRO A 503 -60.07 86.95 -3.54
CA PRO A 503 -61.31 86.61 -4.22
C PRO A 503 -61.72 87.62 -5.29
N GLU A 504 -62.51 87.15 -6.26
CA GLU A 504 -63.40 88.01 -7.06
C GLU A 504 -64.85 87.81 -6.66
N GLU A 505 -65.47 88.96 -6.42
CA GLU A 505 -66.86 89.24 -6.12
C GLU A 505 -67.65 89.34 -7.44
N LYS A 506 -68.79 88.66 -7.54
CA LYS A 506 -69.98 89.17 -8.25
C LYS A 506 -71.26 88.44 -7.86
N GLU A 507 -72.26 89.27 -7.61
CA GLU A 507 -73.61 89.00 -7.10
C GLU A 507 -74.50 88.10 -7.97
N SER A 508 -75.40 87.44 -7.22
CA SER A 508 -76.74 86.92 -7.50
C SER A 508 -77.44 87.24 -8.84
N VAL A 509 -78.25 86.29 -9.32
CA VAL A 509 -79.74 86.37 -9.26
C VAL A 509 -80.38 85.10 -9.87
N ASN A 510 -81.23 84.47 -9.06
CA ASN A 510 -82.47 83.70 -9.34
C ASN A 510 -82.85 83.20 -10.76
N SER A 511 -83.23 81.92 -10.81
CA SER A 511 -84.59 81.39 -11.10
C SER A 511 -84.64 80.21 -12.08
N ASN A 512 -85.46 79.23 -11.72
CA ASN A 512 -86.21 78.25 -12.55
C ASN A 512 -85.34 77.37 -13.48
N GLN A 513 -85.33 76.04 -13.38
CA GLN A 513 -86.43 75.08 -13.35
C GLN A 513 -85.80 73.68 -13.28
#